data_AF-A0AAX4P640-F1
#
_entry.id   AF-A0AAX4P640-F1
#
_cell.length_a   1.000
_cell.length_b   1.000
_cell.length_c   1.000
_cell.angle_alpha   90.00
_cell.angle_beta   90.00
_cell.angle_gamma   90.00
#
_symmetry.space_group_name_H-M   'P 1'
#
loop_
_entity.id
_entity.type
_entity.pdbx_description
1 polymer ?
#
loop_
_entity_poly.entity_id
_entity_poly.type
_entity_poly.pdbx_seq_one_letter_code
_entity_poly.pdbx_strand_id
1 'polypeptide(L)'
;MVPLVPRVLALGLASWAAGPAEGLLVTNKGKALWHLTYQAARGSGGFHRRGLASVGDVFEKRKEFTQEDVEAFVELTGDANPIHTVAGRGGNERAIVPGLLCSSLFPSIIGTTFPGSLYLGQTLRFRKKVYVGDAVVARLVVSRVQGRRTTFETTCVKEESGEVAVEGEAGALVRQP
;
A
#
# COMPACT_ATOMS: atom_id res chain seq x y z
N MET A 1 -4.72 6.86 29.84
CA MET A 1 -4.65 5.96 28.66
C MET A 1 -4.01 6.71 27.52
N VAL A 2 -2.73 6.48 27.26
CA VAL A 2 -1.98 7.11 26.17
C VAL A 2 -2.23 6.30 24.89
N PRO A 3 -2.61 6.88 23.74
CA PRO A 3 -2.65 6.12 22.51
C PRO A 3 -1.21 5.80 22.11
N LEU A 4 -0.88 4.51 22.01
CA LEU A 4 0.40 4.05 21.47
C LEU A 4 0.51 4.51 20.01
N VAL A 5 1.31 5.54 19.78
CA VAL A 5 1.80 5.87 18.43
C VAL A 5 2.84 4.81 18.06
N PRO A 6 2.77 4.17 16.89
CA PRO A 6 3.78 3.20 16.46
C PRO A 6 5.18 3.82 16.47
N ARG A 7 6.17 3.11 17.02
CA ARG A 7 7.58 3.52 17.00
C ARG A 7 8.17 3.23 15.63
N VAL A 8 8.67 4.27 14.96
CA VAL A 8 9.39 4.22 13.68
C VAL A 8 10.87 3.91 13.93
N LEU A 9 11.40 2.87 13.30
CA LEU A 9 12.84 2.63 13.19
C LEU A 9 13.21 2.77 11.71
N ALA A 10 14.03 3.78 11.38
CA ALA A 10 14.54 3.99 10.03
C ALA A 10 15.62 2.95 9.72
N LEU A 11 15.45 2.19 8.63
CA LEU A 11 16.45 1.28 8.10
C LEU A 11 16.75 1.70 6.66
N GLY A 12 18.01 2.01 6.35
CA GLY A 12 18.43 2.39 5.01
C GLY A 12 18.50 1.17 4.08
N LEU A 13 17.93 1.26 2.88
CA LEU A 13 18.14 0.28 1.80
C LEU A 13 18.52 0.98 0.48
N ALA A 14 19.40 0.32 -0.27
CA ALA A 14 20.11 0.81 -1.44
C ALA A 14 19.26 0.92 -2.72
N SER A 15 19.89 1.57 -3.72
CA SER A 15 19.32 2.45 -4.74
C SER A 15 18.86 1.82 -6.05
N TRP A 16 17.78 2.40 -6.63
CA TRP A 16 17.70 2.72 -8.06
C TRP A 16 17.12 4.14 -8.23
N ALA A 17 17.97 5.05 -8.70
CA ALA A 17 17.78 6.44 -9.17
C ALA A 17 16.79 7.39 -8.45
N ALA A 18 17.37 8.37 -7.75
CA ALA A 18 16.85 9.66 -7.22
C ALA A 18 16.54 9.69 -5.70
N GLY A 19 17.56 10.03 -4.91
CA GLY A 19 17.49 10.24 -3.45
C GLY A 19 17.63 8.95 -2.63
N PRO A 20 18.07 9.02 -1.36
CA PRO A 20 18.08 7.84 -0.49
C PRO A 20 16.64 7.41 -0.23
N ALA A 21 16.32 6.15 -0.54
CA ALA A 21 15.05 5.55 -0.14
C ALA A 21 15.06 5.36 1.37
N GLU A 22 14.10 5.96 2.07
CA GLU A 22 13.93 5.77 3.51
C GLU A 22 12.92 4.66 3.76
N GLY A 23 13.29 3.69 4.59
CA GLY A 23 12.47 2.55 4.96
C GLY A 23 11.82 2.72 6.33
N LEU A 24 10.50 2.56 6.40
CA LEU A 24 9.72 2.50 7.64
C LEU A 24 9.26 1.06 7.90
N LEU A 25 9.74 0.45 8.99
CA LEU A 25 9.18 -0.78 9.53
C LEU A 25 7.93 -0.47 10.36
N VAL A 26 6.78 -1.00 9.94
CA VAL A 26 5.52 -0.85 10.68
C VAL A 26 5.29 -2.09 11.54
N THR A 27 4.95 -1.89 12.81
CA THR A 27 4.66 -3.00 13.74
C THR A 27 3.27 -2.84 14.37
N ASN A 28 2.64 -3.97 14.70
CA ASN A 28 1.41 -4.02 15.51
C ASN A 28 1.56 -5.11 16.57
N LYS A 29 1.35 -4.76 17.84
CA LYS A 29 1.54 -5.66 19.01
C LYS A 29 2.89 -6.40 18.97
N GLY A 30 3.96 -5.71 18.59
CA GLY A 30 5.32 -6.27 18.54
C GLY A 30 5.63 -7.17 17.33
N LYS A 31 4.67 -7.41 16.43
CA LYS A 31 4.93 -8.09 15.16
C LYS A 31 5.27 -7.09 14.07
N ALA A 32 6.39 -7.31 13.37
CA ALA A 32 6.67 -6.64 12.11
C ALA A 32 5.57 -6.99 11.12
N LEU A 33 4.87 -5.98 10.63
CA LEU A 33 3.77 -6.14 9.69
C LEU A 33 4.26 -6.01 8.24
N TRP A 34 5.08 -4.99 7.97
CA TRP A 34 5.59 -4.71 6.62
C TRP A 34 6.62 -3.59 6.59
N HIS A 35 7.29 -3.48 5.43
CA HIS A 35 8.21 -2.42 5.07
C HIS A 35 7.54 -1.42 4.10
N LEU A 36 7.56 -0.13 4.45
CA LEU A 36 7.16 0.98 3.60
C LEU A 36 8.42 1.70 3.13
N THR A 37 8.58 1.89 1.83
CA THR A 37 9.65 2.72 1.25
C THR A 37 9.10 4.08 0.83
N TYR A 38 9.90 5.12 1.04
CA TYR A 38 9.60 6.48 0.62
C TYR A 38 10.72 7.03 -0.26
N GLN A 39 10.31 7.67 -1.36
CA GLN A 39 11.17 8.50 -2.18
C GLN A 39 10.58 9.91 -2.26
N ALA A 40 11.39 10.86 -1.79
CA ALA A 40 11.03 12.27 -1.76
C ALA A 40 11.03 12.90 -3.16
N ALA A 41 10.07 13.79 -3.41
CA ALA A 41 10.15 14.72 -4.53
C ALA A 41 11.45 15.54 -4.45
N ARG A 42 12.01 15.92 -5.60
CA ARG A 42 13.27 16.70 -5.63
C ARG A 42 13.11 17.99 -4.81
N GLY A 43 13.92 18.13 -3.76
CA GLY A 43 13.96 19.32 -2.90
C GLY A 43 12.95 19.35 -1.74
N SER A 44 12.15 18.29 -1.50
CA SER A 44 11.12 18.30 -0.44
C SER A 44 11.64 18.05 0.99
N GLY A 45 12.91 17.68 1.15
CA GLY A 45 13.48 17.31 2.46
C GLY A 45 12.96 15.94 2.93
N GLY A 46 13.77 15.20 3.71
CA GLY A 46 13.48 13.80 4.07
C GLY A 46 12.14 13.57 4.80
N PHE A 47 11.75 12.29 4.87
CA PHE A 47 10.43 11.75 5.29
C PHE A 47 9.87 12.38 6.57
N HIS A 48 10.74 12.77 7.49
CA HIS A 48 10.38 13.08 8.86
C HIS A 48 10.06 14.55 9.16
N ARG A 49 10.31 15.51 8.26
CA ARG A 49 10.30 16.91 8.70
C ARG A 49 8.94 17.61 8.76
N ARG A 50 7.87 17.16 8.09
CA ARG A 50 6.58 17.92 8.14
C ARG A 50 5.25 17.16 8.04
N GLY A 51 5.22 15.83 7.82
CA GLY A 51 3.93 15.13 7.60
C GLY A 51 3.15 15.67 6.39
N LEU A 52 3.89 16.26 5.46
CA LEU A 52 3.39 16.99 4.30
C LEU A 52 3.52 16.15 3.04
N ALA A 53 2.45 16.10 2.25
CA ALA A 53 2.51 15.56 0.90
C ALA A 53 2.99 16.63 -0.08
N SER A 54 3.98 16.30 -0.90
CA SER A 54 4.46 17.13 -2.01
C SER A 54 4.18 16.41 -3.34
N VAL A 55 3.81 17.16 -4.37
CA VAL A 55 3.63 16.59 -5.72
C VAL A 55 4.93 15.92 -6.17
N GLY A 56 4.83 14.68 -6.64
CA GLY A 56 5.95 13.83 -7.04
C GLY A 56 6.51 12.95 -5.94
N ASP A 57 6.05 13.06 -4.69
CA ASP A 57 6.40 12.10 -3.64
C ASP A 57 5.89 10.70 -4.01
N VAL A 58 6.72 9.68 -3.77
CA VAL A 58 6.40 8.28 -4.04
C VAL A 58 6.49 7.45 -2.77
N PHE A 59 5.45 6.66 -2.51
CA PHE A 59 5.38 5.75 -1.37
C PHE A 59 5.09 4.34 -1.87
N GLU A 60 5.80 3.34 -1.34
CA GLU A 60 5.59 1.95 -1.75
C GLU A 60 5.53 0.96 -0.59
N LYS A 61 4.73 -0.08 -0.77
CA LYS A 61 4.61 -1.19 0.16
C LYS A 61 4.62 -2.50 -0.61
N ARG A 62 5.59 -3.35 -0.29
CA ARG A 62 5.62 -4.73 -0.78
C ARG A 62 4.75 -5.62 0.11
N LYS A 63 3.95 -6.50 -0.50
CA LYS A 63 3.17 -7.52 0.20
C LYS A 63 3.12 -8.79 -0.64
N GLU A 64 3.39 -9.91 0.02
CA GLU A 64 3.06 -11.25 -0.46
C GLU A 64 1.85 -11.71 0.36
N PHE A 65 0.77 -12.04 -0.34
CA PHE A 65 -0.47 -12.46 0.30
C PHE A 65 -0.45 -13.97 0.50
N THR A 66 -0.67 -14.40 1.74
CA THR A 66 -0.76 -15.82 2.09
C THR A 66 -2.20 -16.31 1.96
N GLN A 67 -2.40 -17.62 2.06
CA GLN A 67 -3.73 -18.21 2.06
C GLN A 67 -4.53 -17.73 3.29
N GLU A 68 -3.87 -17.60 4.44
CA GLU A 68 -4.47 -17.11 5.67
C GLU A 68 -4.93 -15.65 5.56
N ASP A 69 -4.19 -14.79 4.86
CA ASP A 69 -4.62 -13.41 4.58
C ASP A 69 -5.94 -13.39 3.79
N VAL A 70 -6.06 -14.28 2.79
CA VAL A 70 -7.26 -14.39 1.96
C VAL A 70 -8.44 -14.93 2.78
N GLU A 71 -8.23 -16.00 3.55
CA GLU A 71 -9.27 -16.58 4.41
C GLU A 71 -9.76 -15.58 5.45
N ALA A 72 -8.86 -14.87 6.12
CA ALA A 72 -9.22 -13.84 7.08
C ALA A 72 -10.02 -12.70 6.42
N PHE A 73 -9.68 -12.31 5.18
CA PHE A 73 -10.44 -11.32 4.45
C PHE A 73 -11.84 -11.82 4.05
N VAL A 74 -11.94 -13.07 3.58
CA VAL A 74 -13.21 -13.70 3.23
C VAL A 74 -14.12 -13.81 4.45
N GLU A 75 -13.59 -14.23 5.60
CA GLU A 75 -14.33 -14.32 6.86
C GLU A 75 -14.82 -12.93 7.30
N LEU A 76 -13.97 -11.92 7.22
CA LEU A 76 -14.30 -10.55 7.64
C LEU A 76 -15.36 -9.89 6.73
N THR A 77 -15.27 -10.11 5.42
CA THR A 77 -16.06 -9.37 4.42
C THR A 77 -17.27 -10.12 3.92
N GLY A 78 -17.29 -11.45 4.04
CA GLY A 78 -18.29 -12.31 3.43
C GLY A 78 -18.11 -12.52 1.92
N ASP A 79 -17.02 -12.05 1.30
CA ASP A 79 -16.70 -12.29 -0.11
C ASP A 79 -16.25 -13.75 -0.34
N ALA A 80 -17.19 -14.68 -0.19
CA ALA A 80 -16.95 -16.12 -0.31
C ALA A 80 -16.95 -16.61 -1.77
N ASN A 81 -16.58 -15.75 -2.72
CA ASN A 81 -16.47 -16.16 -4.12
C ASN A 81 -15.47 -17.33 -4.23
N PRO A 82 -15.86 -18.48 -4.82
CA PRO A 82 -15.01 -19.68 -4.85
C PRO A 82 -13.63 -19.49 -5.48
N ILE A 83 -13.44 -18.44 -6.29
CA ILE A 83 -12.13 -18.10 -6.86
C ILE A 83 -11.07 -17.73 -5.79
N HIS A 84 -11.50 -17.39 -4.58
CA HIS A 84 -10.65 -17.02 -3.45
C HIS A 84 -10.38 -18.20 -2.51
N THR A 85 -11.25 -19.22 -2.49
CA THR A 85 -11.21 -20.30 -1.50
C THR A 85 -10.91 -21.69 -2.09
N VAL A 86 -11.04 -21.85 -3.42
CA VAL A 86 -10.80 -23.12 -4.09
C VAL A 86 -9.72 -22.91 -5.15
N ALA A 87 -8.51 -23.45 -4.89
CA ALA A 87 -7.56 -23.74 -5.95
C ALA A 87 -8.32 -24.52 -7.04
N GLY A 88 -8.46 -23.93 -8.23
CA GLY A 88 -9.55 -24.19 -9.19
C GLY A 88 -9.97 -25.65 -9.25
N ARG A 89 -11.29 -25.91 -9.17
CA ARG A 89 -11.97 -27.23 -9.18
C ARG A 89 -11.34 -28.27 -10.12
N GLY A 90 -10.24 -28.92 -9.70
CA GLY A 90 -9.56 -30.00 -10.43
C GLY A 90 -8.27 -29.64 -11.20
N GLY A 91 -7.64 -28.47 -10.98
CA GLY A 91 -6.35 -28.13 -11.57
C GLY A 91 -5.37 -27.51 -10.56
N ASN A 92 -4.07 -27.53 -10.86
CA ASN A 92 -2.99 -26.93 -10.06
C ASN A 92 -3.06 -25.38 -9.98
N GLU A 93 -4.25 -24.78 -10.07
CA GLU A 93 -4.43 -23.33 -10.09
C GLU A 93 -4.47 -22.76 -8.68
N ARG A 94 -3.53 -21.86 -8.36
CA ARG A 94 -3.49 -21.14 -7.08
C ARG A 94 -4.75 -20.28 -6.89
N ALA A 95 -5.18 -20.07 -5.65
CA ALA A 95 -6.28 -19.16 -5.31
C ALA A 95 -5.96 -17.73 -5.77
N ILE A 96 -6.98 -16.99 -6.22
CA ILE A 96 -6.85 -15.60 -6.61
C ILE A 96 -7.03 -14.73 -5.36
N VAL A 97 -6.17 -13.75 -5.16
CA VAL A 97 -6.31 -12.76 -4.08
C VAL A 97 -7.49 -11.82 -4.40
N PRO A 98 -8.42 -11.56 -3.46
CA PRO A 98 -9.46 -10.56 -3.64
C PRO A 98 -8.88 -9.21 -4.08
N GLY A 99 -9.44 -8.62 -5.14
CA GLY A 99 -8.94 -7.35 -5.68
C GLY A 99 -8.96 -6.22 -4.63
N LEU A 100 -10.00 -6.20 -3.78
CA LEU A 100 -10.11 -5.25 -2.68
C LEU A 100 -9.11 -5.51 -1.55
N LEU A 101 -8.74 -6.77 -1.28
CA LEU A 101 -7.66 -7.08 -0.34
C LEU A 101 -6.33 -6.51 -0.84
N CYS A 102 -6.01 -6.70 -2.13
CA CYS A 102 -4.83 -6.09 -2.75
C CYS A 102 -4.88 -4.54 -2.68
N SER A 103 -6.05 -3.96 -2.98
CA SER A 103 -6.26 -2.50 -2.97
C SER A 103 -6.21 -1.88 -1.56
N SER A 104 -6.43 -2.67 -0.50
CA SER A 104 -6.37 -2.21 0.89
C SER A 104 -4.97 -1.71 1.29
N LEU A 105 -3.95 -2.01 0.50
CA LEU A 105 -2.60 -1.47 0.68
C LEU A 105 -2.56 0.06 0.51
N PHE A 106 -3.41 0.64 -0.35
CA PHE A 106 -3.44 2.10 -0.57
C PHE A 106 -3.86 2.91 0.67
N PRO A 107 -5.02 2.64 1.32
CA PRO A 107 -5.36 3.30 2.57
C PRO A 107 -4.41 2.94 3.71
N SER A 108 -3.81 1.75 3.71
CA SER A 108 -2.77 1.40 4.68
C SER A 108 -1.54 2.31 4.55
N ILE A 109 -1.06 2.58 3.33
CA ILE A 109 0.06 3.48 3.08
C ILE A 109 -0.31 4.90 3.50
N ILE A 110 -1.45 5.43 3.04
CA ILE A 110 -1.87 6.81 3.34
C ILE A 110 -2.04 7.01 4.84
N GLY A 111 -2.80 6.14 5.53
CA GLY A 111 -3.09 6.30 6.96
C GLY A 111 -1.87 6.15 7.85
N THR A 112 -0.86 5.38 7.43
CA THR A 112 0.41 5.22 8.17
C THR A 112 1.35 6.40 7.93
N THR A 113 1.43 6.85 6.67
CA THR A 113 2.31 7.95 6.26
C THR A 113 1.81 9.30 6.75
N PHE A 114 0.49 9.49 6.72
CA PHE A 114 -0.19 10.72 7.10
C PHE A 114 -1.21 10.46 8.23
N PRO A 115 -0.76 10.22 9.47
CA PRO A 115 -1.66 9.94 10.59
C PRO A 115 -2.74 11.03 10.75
N GLY A 116 -4.00 10.59 10.88
CA GLY A 116 -5.16 11.49 10.95
C GLY A 116 -5.67 11.97 9.59
N SER A 117 -5.17 11.43 8.49
CA SER A 117 -5.74 11.66 7.15
C SER A 117 -7.15 11.08 7.05
N LEU A 118 -8.04 11.77 6.33
CA LEU A 118 -9.36 11.25 5.97
C LEU A 118 -9.34 10.76 4.52
N TYR A 119 -9.62 9.46 4.31
CA TYR A 119 -9.77 8.89 2.98
C TYR A 119 -11.10 9.34 2.36
N LEU A 120 -11.05 10.04 1.23
CA LEU A 120 -12.24 10.61 0.58
C LEU A 120 -12.84 9.70 -0.48
N GLY A 121 -12.01 8.92 -1.18
CA GLY A 121 -12.48 8.04 -2.24
C GLY A 121 -11.34 7.35 -2.98
N GLN A 122 -11.69 6.28 -3.69
CA GLN A 122 -10.80 5.47 -4.52
C GLN A 122 -11.53 5.10 -5.81
N THR A 123 -10.86 5.22 -6.94
CA THR A 123 -11.23 4.52 -8.18
C THR A 123 -10.34 3.28 -8.35
N LEU A 124 -10.87 2.18 -8.88
CA LEU A 124 -10.10 0.95 -9.08
C LEU A 124 -10.38 0.35 -10.45
N ARG A 125 -9.33 -0.14 -11.11
CA ARG A 125 -9.39 -0.99 -12.30
C ARG A 125 -8.53 -2.23 -12.04
N PHE A 126 -9.16 -3.39 -12.06
CA PHE A 126 -8.48 -4.68 -11.90
C PHE A 126 -8.03 -5.19 -13.28
N ARG A 127 -6.73 -5.10 -13.54
CA ARG A 127 -6.11 -5.36 -14.85
C ARG A 127 -5.59 -6.79 -14.99
N LYS A 128 -5.08 -7.36 -13.90
CA LYS A 128 -4.52 -8.73 -13.87
C LYS A 128 -4.85 -9.40 -12.54
N LYS A 129 -4.89 -10.74 -12.58
CA LYS A 129 -5.05 -11.58 -11.38
C LYS A 129 -3.75 -11.54 -10.56
N VAL A 130 -3.92 -11.43 -9.25
CA VAL A 130 -2.85 -11.70 -8.26
C VAL A 130 -3.17 -13.04 -7.64
N TYR A 131 -2.21 -13.96 -7.63
CA TYR A 131 -2.39 -15.27 -7.02
C TYR A 131 -1.80 -15.28 -5.61
N VAL A 132 -2.31 -16.16 -4.74
CA VAL A 132 -1.70 -16.41 -3.43
C VAL A 132 -0.22 -16.81 -3.62
N GLY A 133 0.66 -16.20 -2.82
CA GLY A 133 2.11 -16.31 -2.95
C GLY A 133 2.75 -15.39 -4.00
N ASP A 134 1.98 -14.67 -4.82
CA ASP A 134 2.55 -13.61 -5.66
C ASP A 134 2.93 -12.40 -4.76
N ALA A 135 4.16 -11.90 -4.94
CA ALA A 135 4.56 -10.62 -4.37
C ALA A 135 4.06 -9.45 -5.23
N VAL A 136 3.45 -8.47 -4.58
CA VAL A 136 3.02 -7.22 -5.22
C VAL A 136 3.63 -6.02 -4.52
N VAL A 137 3.90 -4.97 -5.30
CA VAL A 137 4.33 -3.66 -4.84
C VAL A 137 3.19 -2.69 -5.06
N ALA A 138 2.56 -2.24 -3.98
CA ALA A 138 1.63 -1.12 -4.00
C ALA A 138 2.42 0.18 -4.02
N ARG A 139 2.19 1.06 -5.00
CA ARG A 139 2.84 2.36 -5.17
C ARG A 139 1.78 3.47 -5.20
N LEU A 140 2.08 4.56 -4.48
CA LEU A 140 1.34 5.81 -4.51
C LEU A 140 2.25 6.92 -5.01
N VAL A 141 1.77 7.70 -5.98
CA VAL A 141 2.44 8.91 -6.45
C VAL A 141 1.54 10.10 -6.15
N VAL A 142 2.03 11.10 -5.42
CA VAL A 142 1.25 12.33 -5.19
C VAL A 142 1.15 13.11 -6.49
N SER A 143 -0.02 13.11 -7.11
CA SER A 143 -0.25 13.79 -8.39
C SER A 143 -0.74 15.23 -8.22
N ARG A 144 -1.41 15.54 -7.11
CA ARG A 144 -1.96 16.88 -6.86
C ARG A 144 -2.13 17.19 -5.37
N VAL A 145 -1.80 18.42 -4.97
CA VAL A 145 -2.06 18.98 -3.63
C VAL A 145 -2.81 20.29 -3.76
N GLN A 146 -3.95 20.43 -3.08
CA GLN A 146 -4.79 21.63 -3.03
C GLN A 146 -5.28 21.89 -1.61
N GLY A 147 -4.59 22.76 -0.88
CA GLY A 147 -4.80 22.90 0.56
C GLY A 147 -4.60 21.55 1.23
N ARG A 148 -5.58 21.09 2.02
CA ARG A 148 -5.55 19.78 2.69
C ARG A 148 -5.88 18.60 1.77
N ARG A 149 -6.46 18.84 0.60
CA ARG A 149 -6.84 17.77 -0.32
C ARG A 149 -5.64 17.32 -1.13
N THR A 150 -5.31 16.04 -1.03
CA THR A 150 -4.23 15.40 -1.78
C THR A 150 -4.81 14.30 -2.66
N THR A 151 -4.33 14.22 -3.90
CA THR A 151 -4.69 13.19 -4.87
C THR A 151 -3.47 12.33 -5.15
N PHE A 152 -3.68 11.02 -5.20
CA PHE A 152 -2.64 10.03 -5.41
C PHE A 152 -3.00 9.15 -6.60
N GLU A 153 -2.06 8.97 -7.53
CA GLU A 153 -2.10 7.85 -8.45
C GLU A 153 -1.72 6.58 -7.68
N THR A 154 -2.53 5.53 -7.80
CA THR A 154 -2.36 4.28 -7.05
C THR A 154 -2.18 3.12 -7.99
N THR A 155 -1.19 2.27 -7.75
CA THR A 155 -0.95 1.05 -8.53
C THR A 155 -0.52 -0.10 -7.63
N CYS A 156 -0.96 -1.33 -7.94
CA CYS A 156 -0.35 -2.55 -7.46
C CYS A 156 0.30 -3.25 -8.65
N VAL A 157 1.60 -3.47 -8.58
CA VAL A 157 2.40 -4.10 -9.64
C VAL A 157 2.87 -5.46 -9.14
N LYS A 158 2.78 -6.49 -9.98
CA LYS A 158 3.38 -7.81 -9.69
C LYS A 158 4.90 -7.67 -9.73
N GLU A 159 5.58 -8.02 -8.64
CA GLU A 159 7.03 -7.80 -8.51
C GLU A 159 7.83 -8.57 -9.57
N GLU A 160 7.46 -9.82 -9.82
CA GLU A 160 8.18 -10.69 -10.76
C GLU A 160 8.00 -10.26 -12.23
N SER A 161 6.77 -9.93 -12.65
CA SER A 161 6.48 -9.63 -14.06
C SER A 161 6.49 -8.15 -14.41
N GLY A 162 6.44 -7.26 -13.43
CA GLY A 162 6.27 -5.82 -13.63
C GLY A 162 4.88 -5.42 -14.15
N GLU A 163 3.94 -6.36 -14.25
CA GLU A 163 2.59 -6.08 -14.75
C GLU A 163 1.73 -5.36 -13.70
N VAL A 164 0.99 -4.35 -14.14
CA VAL A 164 -0.01 -3.67 -13.32
C VAL A 164 -1.19 -4.61 -13.10
N ALA A 165 -1.43 -4.97 -11.83
CA ALA A 165 -2.57 -5.79 -11.43
C ALA A 165 -3.78 -4.94 -11.04
N VAL A 166 -3.55 -3.83 -10.34
CA VAL A 166 -4.59 -2.88 -9.94
C VAL A 166 -4.07 -1.47 -10.19
N GLU A 167 -4.94 -0.58 -10.67
CA GLU A 167 -4.63 0.84 -10.79
C GLU A 167 -5.85 1.70 -10.49
N GLY A 168 -5.59 2.98 -10.21
CA GLY A 168 -6.63 4.00 -10.08
C GLY A 168 -6.11 5.23 -9.36
N GLU A 169 -7.03 5.97 -8.75
CA GLU A 169 -6.74 7.22 -8.06
C GLU A 169 -7.39 7.25 -6.67
N ALA A 170 -6.63 7.72 -5.68
CA ALA A 170 -7.11 7.97 -4.32
C ALA A 170 -7.18 9.48 -4.03
N GLY A 171 -8.22 9.90 -3.33
CA GLY A 171 -8.30 11.23 -2.72
C GLY A 171 -8.25 11.13 -1.19
N ALA A 172 -7.49 12.00 -0.54
CA ALA A 172 -7.51 12.11 0.92
C ALA A 172 -7.38 13.56 1.41
N LEU A 173 -7.90 13.85 2.60
CA LEU A 173 -7.53 15.05 3.35
C LEU A 173 -6.31 14.73 4.19
N VAL A 174 -5.16 15.22 3.76
CA VAL A 174 -3.90 15.14 4.50
C VAL A 174 -3.78 16.41 5.34
N ARG A 175 -3.43 16.27 6.62
CA ARG A 175 -3.19 17.43 7.47
C ARG A 175 -1.97 18.17 6.92
N GLN A 176 -2.16 19.43 6.60
CA GLN A 176 -1.09 20.38 6.31
C GLN A 176 -0.86 21.22 7.58
N PRO A 177 0.34 21.74 7.85
CA PRO A 177 0.59 22.62 8.99
C PRO A 177 -0.30 23.86 8.95
#